data_AF-T2KGZ8-F1
#
_entry.id   AF-T2KGZ8-F1
#
_cell.length_a   1.000
_cell.length_b   1.000
_cell.length_c   1.000
_cell.angle_alpha   90.00
_cell.angle_beta   90.00
_cell.angle_gamma   90.00
#
_symmetry.space_group_name_H-M   'P 1'
#
loop_
_entity.id
_entity.type
_entity.pdbx_description
1 polymer ?
#
loop_
_entity_poly.entity_id
_entity_poly.type
_entity_poly.pdbx_seq_one_letter_code
_entity_poly.pdbx_strand_id
1 'polypeptide(L)'
;VDIDWEFPTTNSQAGNPDDFSISGPRQKGLMTSYNLLLKTLRQKLDAAAANDNKYYMLSIAGSASGWILRGEENMSGLQYLDYASLMSYDLYGAW
;
A
#
# COMPACT_ATOMS: atom_id res chain seq x y z
N VAL A 1 1.61 -8.51 -9.75
CA VAL A 1 2.05 -8.47 -8.34
C VAL A 1 0.96 -7.76 -7.58
N ASP A 2 0.55 -8.31 -6.45
CA ASP A 2 -0.39 -7.69 -5.53
C ASP A 2 0.38 -7.28 -4.28
N ILE A 3 0.29 -6.02 -3.88
CA ILE A 3 0.98 -5.50 -2.69
C ILE A 3 -0.02 -5.40 -1.54
N ASP A 4 0.27 -6.17 -0.50
CA ASP A 4 -0.53 -6.21 0.72
C ASP A 4 0.32 -5.66 1.88
N TRP A 5 0.39 -4.33 1.97
CA TRP A 5 1.08 -3.64 3.06
C TRP A 5 0.04 -3.12 4.05
N GLU A 6 0.04 -3.69 5.26
CA GLU A 6 -0.86 -3.31 6.35
C GLU A 6 -0.13 -2.59 7.52
N PHE A 7 -0.12 -1.26 7.61
CA PHE A 7 -0.61 -0.28 6.64
C PHE A 7 0.41 0.85 6.46
N PRO A 8 0.56 1.43 5.25
CA PRO A 8 1.43 2.56 4.99
C PRO A 8 0.83 3.90 5.46
N THR A 9 0.24 3.94 6.66
CA THR A 9 -0.48 5.10 7.18
C THR A 9 0.35 5.92 8.17
N THR A 10 0.11 7.23 8.21
CA THR A 10 0.71 8.13 9.21
C THR A 10 -0.01 8.11 10.56
N ASN A 11 -1.01 7.24 10.75
CA ASN A 11 -1.62 7.01 12.05
C ASN A 11 -0.68 6.26 12.99
N SER A 12 -0.67 6.64 14.26
CA SER A 12 0.12 5.96 15.29
C SER A 12 -0.43 4.56 15.56
N GLN A 13 0.47 3.58 15.71
CA GLN A 13 0.14 2.21 16.13
C GLN A 13 -0.95 1.54 15.27
N ALA A 14 -0.92 1.79 13.95
CA ALA A 14 -1.94 1.32 13.01
C ALA A 14 -1.65 -0.04 12.36
N GLY A 15 -0.40 -0.52 12.43
CA GLY A 15 -0.03 -1.85 11.96
C GLY A 15 -0.15 -2.91 13.06
N ASN A 16 0.41 -4.09 12.81
CA ASN A 16 0.53 -5.13 13.84
C ASN A 16 1.34 -4.61 15.05
N PRO A 17 0.93 -4.87 16.30
CA PRO A 17 1.71 -4.54 17.50
C PRO A 17 3.17 -5.00 17.49
N ASP A 18 3.45 -6.17 16.89
CA ASP A 18 4.82 -6.70 16.76
C ASP A 18 5.70 -5.83 15.85
N ASP A 19 5.08 -5.03 14.97
CA ASP A 19 5.77 -4.13 14.04
C ASP A 19 5.92 -2.70 14.58
N PHE A 20 5.47 -2.39 15.80
CA PHE A 20 5.52 -1.02 16.32
C PHE A 20 6.94 -0.46 16.44
N SER A 21 7.93 -1.28 16.79
CA SER A 21 9.33 -0.85 16.81
C SER A 21 9.89 -0.56 15.42
N ILE A 22 9.25 -1.07 14.37
CA ILE A 22 9.64 -0.87 12.97
C ILE A 22 8.88 0.32 12.37
N SER A 23 7.56 0.34 12.50
CA SER A 23 6.67 1.35 11.92
C SER A 23 6.75 2.69 12.63
N GLY A 24 6.82 2.72 13.97
CA GLY A 24 6.83 3.95 14.77
C GLY A 24 7.92 4.95 14.35
N PRO A 25 9.21 4.55 14.29
CA PRO A 25 10.27 5.44 13.83
C PRO A 25 10.14 5.91 12.37
N ARG A 26 9.35 5.21 11.55
CA ARG A 26 9.18 5.46 10.11
C ARG A 26 7.86 6.12 9.75
N GLN A 27 6.95 6.28 10.72
CA GLN A 27 5.56 6.67 10.52
C GLN A 27 5.40 7.88 9.59
N LYS A 28 6.20 8.93 9.79
CA LYS A 28 6.17 10.16 8.96
C LYS A 28 6.54 9.95 7.48
N GLY A 29 7.30 8.90 7.18
CA GLY A 29 7.81 8.60 5.84
C GLY A 29 7.14 7.40 5.17
N LEU A 30 6.15 6.76 5.80
CA LEU A 30 5.50 5.56 5.26
C LEU A 30 4.81 5.85 3.93
N MET A 31 3.99 6.90 3.85
CA MET A 31 3.30 7.27 2.59
C MET A 31 4.26 7.68 1.47
N THR A 32 5.33 8.40 1.79
CA THR A 32 6.37 8.74 0.80
C THR A 32 7.03 7.47 0.26
N SER A 33 7.36 6.53 1.14
CA SER A 33 7.98 5.26 0.76
C SER A 33 7.04 4.37 -0.04
N TYR A 34 5.75 4.35 0.31
CA TYR A 34 4.72 3.60 -0.39
C TYR A 34 4.50 4.12 -1.81
N ASN A 35 4.38 5.44 -1.99
CA ASN A 35 4.28 6.05 -3.31
C ASN A 35 5.52 5.75 -4.18
N LEU A 36 6.72 5.79 -3.57
CA LEU A 36 7.96 5.43 -4.28
C LEU A 36 7.97 3.95 -4.67
N LEU A 37 7.56 3.05 -3.78
CA LEU A 37 7.44 1.61 -4.05
C LEU A 37 6.54 1.36 -5.26
N LEU A 38 5.31 1.90 -5.27
CA LEU A 38 4.35 1.68 -6.35
C LEU A 38 4.87 2.23 -7.69
N LYS A 39 5.46 3.43 -7.68
CA LYS A 39 6.09 4.01 -8.87
C LYS A 39 7.21 3.11 -9.41
N THR A 40 8.12 2.68 -8.54
CA THR A 40 9.26 1.84 -8.94
C THR A 40 8.80 0.48 -9.44
N LEU A 41 7.82 -0.16 -8.78
CA LEU A 41 7.25 -1.42 -9.24
C LEU A 41 6.64 -1.27 -10.64
N ARG A 42 5.80 -0.25 -10.87
CA ARG A 42 5.21 0.00 -12.18
C ARG A 42 6.28 0.13 -13.26
N GLN A 43 7.30 0.95 -13.03
CA GLN A 43 8.42 1.15 -13.96
C GLN A 43 9.17 -0.16 -14.27
N LYS A 44 9.39 -1.01 -13.26
CA LYS A 44 10.08 -2.29 -13.45
C LYS A 44 9.22 -3.31 -14.17
N LEU A 45 7.94 -3.37 -13.84
CA LEU A 45 6.97 -4.23 -14.52
C LEU A 45 6.78 -3.84 -15.97
N ASP A 46 6.78 -2.54 -16.29
CA ASP A 46 6.68 -2.05 -17.68
C ASP A 46 7.90 -2.42 -18.52
N ALA A 47 9.11 -2.28 -17.95
CA ALA A 47 10.33 -2.70 -18.62
C ALA A 47 10.36 -4.21 -18.88
N ALA A 48 9.94 -5.01 -17.89
CA ALA A 48 9.82 -6.46 -18.05
C ALA A 48 8.75 -6.81 -19.10
N ALA A 49 7.59 -6.14 -19.06
CA ALA A 49 6.49 -6.39 -19.98
C ALA A 49 6.89 -6.16 -21.45
N ALA A 50 7.70 -5.13 -21.72
CA ALA A 50 8.23 -4.84 -23.04
C ALA A 50 9.20 -5.95 -23.53
N ASN A 51 10.05 -6.47 -22.65
CA ASN A 51 11.00 -7.54 -22.99
C ASN A 51 10.30 -8.89 -23.22
N ASP A 52 9.26 -9.17 -22.43
CA ASP A 52 8.59 -10.47 -22.42
C ASP A 52 7.39 -10.52 -23.38
N ASN A 53 7.02 -9.39 -23.99
CA ASN A 53 5.79 -9.23 -24.76
C ASN A 53 4.55 -9.72 -24.00
N LYS A 54 4.46 -9.38 -22.70
CA LYS A 54 3.40 -9.81 -21.78
C LYS A 54 3.10 -8.71 -20.78
N TYR A 55 1.82 -8.38 -20.60
CA TYR A 55 1.42 -7.39 -19.59
C TYR A 55 1.52 -7.96 -18.17
N TYR A 56 2.09 -7.19 -17.25
CA TYR A 56 2.15 -7.50 -15.83
C TYR A 56 1.34 -6.51 -15.02
N MET A 57 0.32 -7.01 -14.32
CA MET A 57 -0.53 -6.19 -13.47
C MET A 57 0.16 -5.83 -12.15
N LEU A 58 -0.11 -4.62 -11.66
CA LEU A 58 0.20 -4.15 -10.32
C LEU A 58 -1.11 -3.79 -9.61
N SER A 59 -1.39 -4.47 -8.51
CA SER A 59 -2.56 -4.21 -7.67
C SER A 59 -2.16 -4.07 -6.20
N ILE A 60 -3.11 -3.63 -5.38
CA ILE A 60 -2.96 -3.57 -3.93
C ILE A 60 -4.17 -4.21 -3.24
N ALA A 61 -3.94 -4.73 -2.03
CA ALA A 61 -4.98 -4.86 -1.02
C ALA A 61 -5.04 -3.54 -0.23
N GLY A 62 -6.09 -2.74 -0.46
CA GLY A 62 -6.26 -1.41 0.13
C GLY A 62 -7.21 -1.43 1.32
N SER A 63 -6.94 -0.64 2.36
CA SER A 63 -7.84 -0.58 3.52
C SER A 63 -9.20 0.02 3.18
N ALA A 64 -10.28 -0.59 3.68
CA ALA A 64 -11.61 0.04 3.71
C ALA A 64 -11.85 0.86 4.99
N SER A 65 -10.89 0.87 5.93
CA SER A 65 -11.02 1.61 7.19
C SER A 65 -10.82 3.10 6.97
N GLY A 66 -11.89 3.88 7.20
CA GLY A 66 -11.80 5.34 7.18
C GLY A 66 -10.82 5.90 8.22
N TRP A 67 -10.48 5.14 9.28
CA TRP A 67 -9.41 5.53 10.20
C TRP A 67 -8.05 5.43 9.53
N ILE A 68 -7.69 4.27 8.94
CA ILE A 68 -6.42 4.06 8.23
C ILE A 68 -6.24 5.08 7.11
N LEU A 69 -7.27 5.24 6.26
CA LEU A 69 -7.24 6.12 5.09
C LEU A 69 -6.98 7.59 5.44
N ARG A 70 -7.36 8.07 6.64
CA ARG A 70 -7.06 9.45 7.07
C ARG A 70 -5.55 9.73 7.17
N GLY A 71 -4.74 8.70 7.39
CA GLY A 71 -3.29 8.82 7.43
C GLY A 71 -2.59 8.48 6.11
N GLU A 72 -3.33 8.15 5.04
CA GLU A 72 -2.80 7.80 3.71
C GLU A 72 -2.77 8.99 2.72
N GLU A 73 -2.81 10.21 3.25
CA GLU A 73 -2.68 11.46 2.49
C GLU A 73 -3.67 11.54 1.29
N ASN A 74 -3.16 11.79 0.08
CA ASN A 74 -3.94 11.86 -1.16
C ASN A 74 -3.83 10.57 -2.00
N MET A 75 -3.15 9.54 -1.48
CA MET A 75 -2.87 8.28 -2.19
C MET A 75 -2.39 8.48 -3.65
N SER A 76 -1.48 9.43 -3.89
CA SER A 76 -0.99 9.72 -5.25
C SER A 76 -0.40 8.52 -6.00
N GLY A 77 0.01 7.46 -5.29
CA GLY A 77 0.46 6.19 -5.85
C GLY A 77 -0.61 5.38 -6.58
N LEU A 78 -1.92 5.66 -6.39
CA LEU A 78 -3.01 4.94 -7.06
C LEU A 78 -2.91 5.02 -8.59
N GLN A 79 -2.33 6.09 -9.14
CA GLN A 79 -2.12 6.25 -10.58
C GLN A 79 -1.23 5.15 -11.21
N TYR A 80 -0.46 4.43 -10.39
CA TYR A 80 0.44 3.36 -10.84
C TYR A 80 -0.22 1.99 -10.82
N LEU A 81 -1.44 1.87 -10.30
CA LEU A 81 -2.13 0.60 -10.13
C LEU A 81 -3.04 0.30 -11.31
N ASP A 82 -3.16 -0.99 -11.63
CA ASP A 82 -4.19 -1.50 -12.52
C ASP A 82 -5.56 -1.51 -11.84
N TYR A 83 -5.59 -1.94 -10.58
CA TYR A 83 -6.76 -1.89 -9.71
C TYR A 83 -6.35 -1.96 -8.24
N ALA A 84 -7.28 -1.61 -7.36
CA ALA A 84 -7.16 -1.87 -5.92
C ALA A 84 -8.30 -2.79 -5.48
N SER A 85 -7.95 -3.86 -4.77
CA SER A 85 -8.89 -4.69 -4.04
C SER A 85 -9.08 -4.09 -2.66
N LEU A 86 -10.27 -3.56 -2.38
CA LEU A 86 -10.54 -3.00 -1.05
C LEU A 86 -10.88 -4.12 -0.06
N MET A 87 -10.19 -4.12 1.07
CA MET A 87 -10.42 -5.02 2.21
C MET A 87 -11.65 -4.56 2.99
N SER A 88 -12.82 -4.68 2.37
CA SER A 88 -14.14 -4.28 2.92
C SER A 88 -14.72 -5.34 3.87
N TYR A 89 -13.85 -5.93 4.67
CA TYR A 89 -14.11 -6.91 5.72
C TYR A 89 -13.32 -6.49 6.97
N ASP A 90 -13.43 -7.27 8.04
CA ASP A 90 -12.78 -6.99 9.35
C ASP A 90 -13.06 -5.59 9.90
N LEU A 91 -14.25 -5.04 9.58
CA LEU A 91 -14.69 -3.74 10.09
C LEU A 91 -15.05 -3.81 11.59
N TYR A 92 -15.35 -5.00 12.09
CA TYR A 92 -15.62 -5.30 13.50
C TYR A 92 -15.11 -6.71 13.81
N GLY A 93 -14.68 -6.92 15.05
CA GLY A 93 -14.31 -8.24 15.59
C GLY A 93 -13.99 -8.17 17.07
N ALA A 94 -13.31 -9.19 17.59
CA ALA A 94 -13.08 -9.36 19.03
C ALA A 94 -11.77 -8.75 19.55
N TRP A 95 -11.06 -8.01 18.70
CA TRP A 95 -9.82 -7.30 19.02
C TRP A 95 -10.09 -5.97 19.74
#